data_AF-A0A0M3IS27-F1
#
_entry.id   AF-A0A0M3IS27-F1
#
_cell.length_a   1.000
_cell.length_b   1.000
_cell.length_c   1.000
_cell.angle_alpha   90.00
_cell.angle_beta   90.00
_cell.angle_gamma   90.00
#
_symmetry.space_group_name_H-M   'P 1'
#
loop_
_entity.id
_entity.type
_entity.pdbx_description
1 polymer ?
#
loop_
_entity_poly.entity_id
_entity_poly.type
_entity_poly.pdbx_seq_one_letter_code
_entity_poly.pdbx_strand_id
1 'polypeptide(L)'
;MSVLNRSFTTLATIAARELSTSVSASAPIKNVAVIGSGLMGSGIAQVTAQAQMNVTLVDRTDAILEKARIEIDKSIRRIAKKKLADDKQAQETLVGDVMKRISVTTDIQKAVKEADLVIEAIVENLDLKQKVFEQIEAACPSSTLLATNTSSLRLGDIAVNLKRKSNFGGLHFFNPVPVMKLLEVVRYRDTSDETFNSLLAFGKAVGKVTVSCKVRHSIFFFFS
;
A
#
# COMPACT_ATOMS: atom_id res chain seq x y z
N MET A 1 -47.97 -23.46 59.28
CA MET A 1 -49.21 -22.89 58.71
C MET A 1 -48.85 -21.50 58.19
N SER A 2 -48.51 -21.37 56.90
CA SER A 2 -49.45 -20.97 55.83
C SER A 2 -49.82 -19.48 55.98
N VAL A 3 -49.54 -18.53 55.10
CA VAL A 3 -49.92 -18.44 53.67
C VAL A 3 -49.39 -17.09 53.12
N LEU A 4 -48.94 -17.10 51.85
CA LEU A 4 -48.90 -16.07 50.78
C LEU A 4 -48.63 -14.57 51.13
N ASN A 5 -47.60 -13.94 50.55
CA ASN A 5 -47.44 -13.47 49.15
C ASN A 5 -48.06 -12.08 48.89
N ARG A 6 -47.22 -11.09 48.53
CA ARG A 6 -47.44 -10.18 47.38
C ARG A 6 -46.23 -9.29 47.10
N SER A 7 -45.54 -9.67 46.02
CA SER A 7 -44.87 -8.87 44.99
C SER A 7 -44.86 -7.35 45.11
N PHE A 8 -43.66 -6.77 45.06
CA PHE A 8 -43.32 -5.54 44.31
C PHE A 8 -41.81 -5.50 44.09
N THR A 9 -41.32 -6.13 43.01
CA THR A 9 -39.94 -5.94 42.53
C THR A 9 -40.00 -4.97 41.36
N THR A 10 -39.64 -3.73 41.65
CA THR A 10 -39.59 -2.62 40.69
C THR A 10 -38.49 -2.86 39.67
N LEU A 11 -38.87 -2.80 38.39
CA LEU A 11 -38.00 -2.74 37.22
C LEU A 11 -37.03 -1.55 37.33
N ALA A 12 -35.73 -1.82 37.36
CA ALA A 12 -34.69 -0.84 37.06
C ALA A 12 -33.80 -1.39 35.93
N THR A 13 -34.32 -1.30 34.71
CA THR A 13 -33.56 -1.55 33.48
C THR A 13 -32.59 -0.39 33.27
N ILE A 14 -31.36 -0.52 33.77
CA ILE A 14 -30.27 0.38 33.40
C ILE A 14 -29.78 -0.06 32.02
N ALA A 15 -30.18 0.69 31.00
CA ALA A 15 -29.70 0.55 29.64
C ALA A 15 -28.18 0.79 29.61
N ALA A 16 -27.41 -0.28 29.44
CA ALA A 16 -26.03 -0.18 29.02
C ALA A 16 -26.01 0.42 27.60
N ARG A 17 -25.65 1.69 27.49
CA ARG A 17 -25.22 2.28 26.22
C ARG A 17 -23.89 1.63 25.88
N GLU A 18 -23.94 0.55 25.11
CA GLU A 18 -22.78 0.08 24.38
C GLU A 18 -22.39 1.14 23.37
N LEU A 19 -21.33 1.88 23.69
CA LEU A 19 -20.66 2.75 22.75
C LEU A 19 -19.88 1.85 21.78
N SER A 20 -20.59 1.28 20.81
CA SER A 20 -19.98 0.65 19.64
C SER A 20 -19.35 1.77 18.80
N THR A 21 -18.14 2.17 19.18
CA THR A 21 -17.26 2.89 18.28
C THR A 21 -16.77 1.87 17.28
N SER A 22 -17.47 1.75 16.15
CA SER A 22 -16.98 1.07 14.96
C SER A 22 -15.73 1.80 14.47
N VAL A 23 -14.57 1.48 15.06
CA VAL A 23 -13.33 1.54 14.32
C VAL A 23 -13.51 0.44 13.27
N SER A 24 -14.02 0.81 12.10
CA SER A 24 -13.89 -0.05 10.92
C SER A 24 -12.39 -0.22 10.72
N ALA A 25 -11.86 -1.32 11.26
CA ALA A 25 -10.51 -1.74 10.97
C ALA A 25 -10.50 -2.06 9.48
N SER A 26 -9.96 -1.13 8.69
CA SER A 26 -9.72 -1.34 7.27
C SER A 26 -9.02 -2.69 7.11
N ALA A 27 -9.50 -3.52 6.18
CA ALA A 27 -8.99 -4.87 6.00
C ALA A 27 -7.46 -4.83 5.76
N PRO A 28 -6.70 -5.78 6.33
CA PRO A 28 -5.25 -5.78 6.15
C PRO A 28 -4.91 -5.96 4.67
N ILE A 29 -4.06 -5.07 4.14
CA ILE A 29 -3.54 -5.12 2.78
C ILE A 29 -2.70 -6.40 2.62
N LYS A 30 -3.10 -7.27 1.69
CA LYS A 30 -2.42 -8.54 1.39
C LYS A 30 -1.91 -8.59 -0.04
N ASN A 31 -2.67 -8.05 -0.99
CA ASN A 31 -2.34 -8.03 -2.41
C ASN A 31 -2.05 -6.61 -2.88
N VAL A 32 -0.86 -6.39 -3.42
CA VAL A 32 -0.41 -5.08 -3.89
C VAL A 32 -0.07 -5.14 -5.36
N ALA A 33 -0.65 -4.26 -6.17
CA ALA A 33 -0.22 -4.07 -7.56
C ALA A 33 0.73 -2.87 -7.65
N VAL A 34 1.88 -3.05 -8.28
CA VAL A 34 2.83 -1.96 -8.53
C VAL A 34 2.88 -1.70 -10.02
N ILE A 35 2.53 -0.49 -10.43
CA ILE A 35 2.46 -0.10 -11.86
C ILE A 35 3.71 0.69 -12.22
N GLY A 36 4.54 0.11 -13.08
CA GLY A 36 5.89 0.55 -13.41
C GLY A 36 6.93 -0.32 -12.70
N SER A 37 7.84 -0.92 -13.47
CA SER A 37 8.91 -1.79 -12.98
C SER A 37 10.30 -1.15 -13.09
N GLY A 38 10.35 0.19 -13.14
CA GLY A 38 11.61 0.93 -13.06
C GLY A 38 12.28 0.79 -11.68
N LEU A 39 13.29 1.63 -11.42
CA LEU A 39 14.07 1.59 -10.18
C LEU A 39 13.18 1.67 -8.91
N MET A 40 12.24 2.62 -8.90
CA MET A 40 11.33 2.81 -7.78
C MET A 40 10.35 1.66 -7.63
N GLY A 41 9.66 1.28 -8.71
CA GLY A 41 8.67 0.20 -8.70
C GLY A 41 9.25 -1.16 -8.30
N SER A 42 10.42 -1.51 -8.82
CA SER A 42 11.13 -2.74 -8.43
C SER A 42 11.51 -2.73 -6.95
N GLY A 43 11.97 -1.59 -6.43
CA GLY A 43 12.28 -1.42 -5.02
C GLY A 43 11.04 -1.51 -4.12
N ILE A 44 9.91 -0.93 -4.54
CA ILE A 44 8.62 -1.00 -3.84
C ILE A 44 8.11 -2.44 -3.83
N ALA A 45 8.17 -3.14 -4.96
CA ALA A 45 7.78 -4.54 -5.06
C ALA A 45 8.62 -5.42 -4.13
N GLN A 46 9.94 -5.20 -4.09
CA GLN A 46 10.84 -5.90 -3.20
C GLN A 46 10.49 -5.72 -1.72
N VAL A 47 10.33 -4.47 -1.23
CA VAL A 47 10.05 -4.24 0.21
C VAL A 47 8.66 -4.76 0.60
N THR A 48 7.71 -4.72 -0.32
CA THR A 48 6.35 -5.22 -0.08
C THR A 48 6.36 -6.75 0.02
N ALA A 49 7.07 -7.43 -0.87
CA ALA A 49 7.23 -8.89 -0.80
C ALA A 49 8.02 -9.34 0.44
N GLN A 50 9.05 -8.58 0.85
CA GLN A 50 9.77 -8.83 2.10
C GLN A 50 8.88 -8.74 3.34
N ALA A 51 7.85 -7.88 3.29
CA ALA A 51 6.83 -7.75 4.33
C ALA A 51 5.71 -8.80 4.24
N GLN A 52 5.94 -9.90 3.52
CA GLN A 52 5.03 -11.06 3.42
C GLN A 52 3.71 -10.78 2.68
N MET A 53 3.63 -9.70 1.91
CA MET A 53 2.49 -9.41 1.03
C MET A 53 2.74 -9.94 -0.38
N ASN A 54 1.67 -10.26 -1.10
CA ASN A 54 1.75 -10.65 -2.50
C ASN A 54 1.83 -9.39 -3.37
N VAL A 55 2.71 -9.41 -4.37
CA VAL A 55 2.93 -8.29 -5.26
C VAL A 55 2.75 -8.71 -6.71
N THR A 56 2.01 -7.91 -7.47
CA THR A 56 1.94 -8.02 -8.92
C THR A 56 2.60 -6.78 -9.53
N LEU A 57 3.75 -6.97 -10.16
CA LEU A 57 4.49 -5.91 -10.84
C LEU A 57 4.03 -5.82 -12.30
N VAL A 58 3.70 -4.61 -12.74
CA VAL A 58 3.14 -4.36 -14.08
C VAL A 58 4.02 -3.41 -14.86
N ASP A 59 4.32 -3.75 -16.10
CA ASP A 59 5.00 -2.85 -17.06
C ASP A 59 4.60 -3.24 -18.50
N ARG A 60 5.10 -2.53 -19.50
CA ARG A 60 4.64 -2.61 -20.89
C ARG A 60 5.11 -3.86 -21.63
N THR A 61 6.27 -4.41 -21.27
CA THR A 61 6.86 -5.55 -21.98
C THR A 61 7.48 -6.54 -21.01
N ASP A 62 7.44 -7.82 -21.39
CA ASP A 62 8.05 -8.90 -20.59
C ASP A 62 9.57 -8.72 -20.42
N ALA A 63 10.24 -8.09 -21.40
CA ALA A 63 11.67 -7.80 -21.30
C ALA A 63 12.01 -6.83 -20.16
N ILE A 64 11.17 -5.80 -19.93
CA ILE A 64 11.37 -4.85 -18.82
C ILE A 64 11.05 -5.55 -17.49
N LEU A 65 10.01 -6.37 -17.45
CA LEU A 65 9.62 -7.14 -16.26
C LEU A 65 10.68 -8.16 -15.85
N GLU A 66 11.28 -8.86 -16.81
CA GLU A 66 12.36 -9.81 -16.52
C GLU A 66 13.61 -9.09 -16.00
N LYS A 67 13.94 -7.94 -16.57
CA LYS A 67 15.02 -7.09 -16.05
C LYS A 67 14.76 -6.68 -14.60
N ALA A 68 13.54 -6.22 -14.30
CA ALA A 68 13.12 -5.86 -12.94
C ALA A 68 13.24 -7.05 -11.97
N ARG A 69 12.78 -8.23 -12.39
CA ARG A 69 12.89 -9.47 -11.60
C ARG A 69 14.35 -9.83 -11.27
N ILE A 70 15.24 -9.71 -12.25
CA ILE A 70 16.69 -9.94 -12.07
C ILE A 70 17.29 -8.91 -11.10
N GLU A 71 16.92 -7.64 -11.22
CA GLU A 71 17.39 -6.58 -10.32
C GLU A 71 16.92 -6.81 -8.87
N ILE A 72 15.67 -7.22 -8.70
CA ILE A 72 15.10 -7.57 -7.39
C ILE A 72 15.84 -8.78 -6.78
N ASP A 73 16.05 -9.87 -7.54
CA ASP A 73 16.78 -11.05 -7.07
C ASP A 73 18.21 -10.67 -6.61
N LYS A 74 18.94 -9.91 -7.43
CA LYS A 74 20.29 -9.41 -7.09
C LYS A 74 20.28 -8.57 -5.82
N SER A 75 19.31 -7.66 -5.68
CA SER A 75 19.14 -6.79 -4.52
C SER A 75 18.88 -7.59 -3.24
N ILE A 76 17.95 -8.55 -3.29
CA ILE A 76 17.61 -9.40 -2.14
C ILE A 76 18.81 -10.27 -1.75
N ARG A 77 19.51 -10.88 -2.70
CA ARG A 77 20.72 -11.67 -2.43
C ARG A 77 21.80 -10.84 -1.75
N ARG A 78 21.99 -9.58 -2.16
CA ARG A 78 22.93 -8.66 -1.50
C ARG A 78 22.51 -8.37 -0.06
N ILE A 79 21.22 -8.16 0.20
CA ILE A 79 20.70 -7.95 1.56
C ILE A 79 20.83 -9.21 2.40
N ALA A 80 20.52 -10.39 1.83
CA ALA A 80 20.60 -11.67 2.50
C ALA A 80 22.04 -11.96 2.95
N LYS A 81 23.04 -11.79 2.06
CA LYS A 81 24.46 -11.91 2.41
C LYS A 81 24.87 -11.00 3.57
N LYS A 82 24.33 -9.78 3.63
CA LYS A 82 24.64 -8.83 4.71
C LYS A 82 23.98 -9.21 6.05
N LYS A 83 22.79 -9.80 6.03
CA LYS A 83 22.03 -10.16 7.24
C LYS A 83 22.35 -11.57 7.77
N LEU A 84 22.74 -12.49 6.89
CA LEU A 84 22.86 -13.92 7.14
C LEU A 84 24.20 -14.44 6.62
N ALA A 85 25.31 -13.79 6.99
CA ALA A 85 26.62 -13.97 6.35
C ALA A 85 27.07 -15.44 6.23
N ASP A 86 26.82 -16.25 7.26
CA ASP A 86 27.37 -17.60 7.37
C ASP A 86 26.37 -18.71 7.02
N ASP A 87 25.09 -18.38 6.84
CA ASP A 87 24.04 -19.37 6.55
C ASP A 87 23.52 -19.25 5.11
N LYS A 88 24.16 -19.99 4.20
CA LYS A 88 23.76 -20.05 2.79
C LYS A 88 22.35 -20.61 2.60
N GLN A 89 21.92 -21.54 3.44
CA GLN A 89 20.60 -22.15 3.32
C GLN A 89 19.51 -21.13 3.68
N ALA A 90 19.69 -20.40 4.78
CA ALA A 90 18.77 -19.32 5.16
C ALA A 90 18.74 -18.18 4.14
N GLN A 91 19.88 -17.89 3.48
CA GLN A 91 19.91 -16.90 2.38
C GLN A 91 19.01 -17.33 1.21
N GLU A 92 19.15 -18.58 0.70
CA GLU A 92 18.33 -19.06 -0.42
C GLU A 92 16.85 -19.19 -0.03
N THR A 93 16.54 -19.62 1.19
CA THR A 93 15.16 -19.66 1.69
C THR A 93 14.53 -18.27 1.71
N LEU A 94 15.24 -17.26 2.23
CA LEU A 94 14.74 -15.87 2.23
C LEU A 94 14.52 -15.36 0.80
N VAL A 95 15.48 -15.58 -0.10
CA VAL A 95 15.36 -15.15 -1.51
C VAL A 95 14.15 -15.83 -2.17
N GLY A 96 14.02 -17.15 -2.02
CA GLY A 96 12.89 -17.91 -2.55
C GLY A 96 11.54 -17.45 -1.99
N ASP A 97 11.49 -17.16 -0.68
CA ASP A 97 10.29 -16.69 0.00
C ASP A 97 9.82 -15.31 -0.44
N VAL A 98 10.75 -14.42 -0.81
CA VAL A 98 10.41 -13.11 -1.34
C VAL A 98 10.02 -13.23 -2.81
N MET A 99 10.81 -13.94 -3.62
CA MET A 99 10.57 -14.07 -5.06
C MET A 99 9.26 -14.80 -5.38
N LYS A 100 8.85 -15.79 -4.57
CA LYS A 100 7.56 -16.49 -4.77
C LYS A 100 6.34 -15.58 -4.60
N ARG A 101 6.50 -14.44 -3.92
CA ARG A 101 5.43 -13.44 -3.70
C ARG A 101 5.37 -12.38 -4.78
N ILE A 102 6.34 -12.36 -5.70
CA ILE A 102 6.41 -11.38 -6.79
C ILE A 102 5.95 -12.07 -8.06
N SER A 103 4.79 -11.67 -8.54
CA SER A 103 4.29 -12.00 -9.86
C SER A 103 4.50 -10.81 -10.80
N VAL A 104 4.60 -11.09 -12.10
CA VAL A 104 4.77 -10.06 -13.14
C VAL A 104 3.70 -10.24 -14.20
N THR A 105 3.22 -9.14 -14.78
CA THR A 105 2.29 -9.18 -15.90
C THR A 105 2.35 -7.89 -16.71
N THR A 106 2.00 -7.95 -17.99
CA THR A 106 1.81 -6.75 -18.82
C THR A 106 0.36 -6.24 -18.79
N ASP A 107 -0.55 -6.98 -18.15
CA ASP A 107 -1.97 -6.68 -18.10
C ASP A 107 -2.34 -5.99 -16.76
N ILE A 108 -2.60 -4.68 -16.83
CA ILE A 108 -3.04 -3.87 -15.69
C ILE A 108 -4.36 -4.41 -15.11
N GLN A 109 -5.33 -4.79 -15.95
CA GLN A 109 -6.66 -5.21 -15.49
C GLN A 109 -6.57 -6.48 -14.65
N LYS A 110 -5.79 -7.45 -15.13
CA LYS A 110 -5.51 -8.68 -14.39
C LYS A 110 -4.82 -8.41 -13.06
N ALA A 111 -3.87 -7.48 -13.03
CA ALA A 111 -3.11 -7.16 -11.82
C ALA A 111 -3.96 -6.50 -10.72
N VAL A 112 -4.91 -5.64 -11.10
CA VAL A 112 -5.67 -4.83 -10.12
C VAL A 112 -6.97 -5.47 -9.66
N LYS A 113 -7.42 -6.55 -10.31
CA LYS A 113 -8.70 -7.21 -10.03
C LYS A 113 -8.86 -7.70 -8.58
N GLU A 114 -7.77 -8.11 -7.95
CA GLU A 114 -7.72 -8.63 -6.58
C GLU A 114 -6.80 -7.80 -5.67
N ALA A 115 -6.42 -6.59 -6.12
CA ALA A 115 -5.50 -5.73 -5.39
C ALA A 115 -6.23 -4.96 -4.28
N ASP A 116 -5.67 -5.00 -3.07
CA ASP A 116 -6.11 -4.17 -1.95
C ASP A 116 -5.51 -2.76 -2.06
N LEU A 117 -4.28 -2.67 -2.58
CA LEU A 117 -3.54 -1.44 -2.79
C LEU A 117 -2.87 -1.45 -4.18
N VAL A 118 -3.02 -0.35 -4.92
CA VAL A 118 -2.28 -0.11 -6.17
C VAL A 118 -1.33 1.05 -5.96
N ILE A 119 -0.05 0.86 -6.29
CA ILE A 119 1.00 1.87 -6.21
C ILE A 119 1.52 2.19 -7.60
N GLU A 120 1.29 3.40 -8.07
CA GLU A 120 1.78 3.91 -9.34
C GLU A 120 3.20 4.48 -9.19
N ALA A 121 4.13 3.98 -10.00
CA ALA A 121 5.55 4.37 -10.05
C ALA A 121 6.08 4.43 -11.50
N ILE A 122 5.28 4.98 -12.42
CA ILE A 122 5.62 5.22 -13.82
C ILE A 122 6.33 6.58 -13.97
N VAL A 123 6.76 6.88 -15.21
CA VAL A 123 7.38 8.16 -15.59
C VAL A 123 6.52 9.36 -15.14
N GLU A 124 7.19 10.43 -14.71
CA GLU A 124 6.57 11.71 -14.29
C GLU A 124 5.98 12.47 -15.49
N ASN A 125 4.87 11.96 -16.01
CA ASN A 125 4.06 12.59 -17.04
C ASN A 125 2.59 12.56 -16.60
N LEU A 126 1.97 13.75 -16.52
CA LEU A 126 0.62 13.91 -15.98
C LEU A 126 -0.41 13.13 -16.79
N ASP A 127 -0.41 13.28 -18.13
CA ASP A 127 -1.38 12.64 -19.01
C ASP A 127 -1.31 11.11 -18.93
N LEU A 128 -0.09 10.56 -18.85
CA LEU A 128 0.11 9.12 -18.70
C LEU A 128 -0.41 8.63 -17.35
N LYS A 129 -0.15 9.35 -16.26
CA LYS A 129 -0.64 8.96 -14.93
C LYS A 129 -2.16 9.03 -14.86
N GLN A 130 -2.78 10.08 -15.37
CA GLN A 130 -4.25 10.21 -15.42
C GLN A 130 -4.87 9.02 -16.17
N LYS A 131 -4.37 8.70 -17.37
CA LYS A 131 -4.83 7.55 -18.16
C LYS A 131 -4.67 6.22 -17.43
N VAL A 132 -3.53 6.01 -16.77
CA VAL A 132 -3.27 4.79 -16.01
C VAL A 132 -4.22 4.69 -14.82
N PHE A 133 -4.45 5.77 -14.09
CA PHE A 133 -5.39 5.80 -12.97
C PHE A 133 -6.83 5.54 -13.39
N GLU A 134 -7.27 6.05 -14.54
CA GLU A 134 -8.59 5.73 -15.11
C GLU A 134 -8.71 4.24 -15.44
N GLN A 135 -7.68 3.65 -16.06
CA GLN A 135 -7.66 2.22 -16.38
C GLN A 135 -7.69 1.35 -15.12
N ILE A 136 -6.92 1.74 -14.09
CA ILE A 136 -6.91 1.05 -12.80
C ILE A 136 -8.29 1.15 -12.14
N GLU A 137 -8.86 2.35 -12.05
CA GLU A 137 -10.14 2.59 -11.37
C GLU A 137 -11.30 1.83 -12.03
N ALA A 138 -11.25 1.64 -13.35
CA ALA A 138 -12.25 0.89 -14.09
C ALA A 138 -12.19 -0.63 -13.84
N ALA A 139 -11.03 -1.17 -13.47
CA ALA A 139 -10.80 -2.62 -13.34
C ALA A 139 -10.68 -3.10 -11.88
N CYS A 140 -10.33 -2.22 -10.94
CA CYS A 140 -10.11 -2.62 -9.54
C CYS A 140 -11.41 -2.59 -8.71
N PRO A 141 -11.50 -3.41 -7.65
CA PRO A 141 -12.58 -3.35 -6.67
C PRO A 141 -12.84 -1.94 -6.12
N SER A 142 -14.08 -1.66 -5.72
CA SER A 142 -14.48 -0.36 -5.16
C SER A 142 -13.70 0.03 -3.90
N SER A 143 -13.25 -0.97 -3.13
CA SER A 143 -12.48 -0.84 -1.88
C SER A 143 -10.97 -0.67 -2.07
N THR A 144 -10.46 -0.87 -3.29
CA THR A 144 -9.01 -0.79 -3.55
C THR A 144 -8.48 0.62 -3.28
N LEU A 145 -7.38 0.70 -2.56
CA LEU A 145 -6.65 1.94 -2.31
C LEU A 145 -5.75 2.26 -3.49
N LEU A 146 -5.72 3.53 -3.89
CA LEU A 146 -4.92 4.02 -5.00
C LEU A 146 -3.86 4.98 -4.48
N ALA A 147 -2.60 4.70 -4.77
CA ALA A 147 -1.48 5.53 -4.34
C ALA A 147 -0.56 5.85 -5.51
N THR A 148 -0.02 7.07 -5.53
CA THR A 148 1.04 7.47 -6.46
C THR A 148 2.35 7.73 -5.71
N ASN A 149 3.45 7.30 -6.30
CA ASN A 149 4.83 7.60 -5.86
C ASN A 149 5.39 8.87 -6.52
N THR A 150 4.54 9.75 -7.07
CA THR A 150 5.01 11.01 -7.67
C THR A 150 5.77 11.88 -6.66
N SER A 151 6.83 12.53 -7.13
CA SER A 151 7.62 13.49 -6.36
C SER A 151 7.34 14.94 -6.79
N SER A 152 6.88 15.16 -8.01
CA SER A 152 6.84 16.49 -8.63
C SER A 152 5.44 16.96 -9.00
N LEU A 153 4.49 16.04 -9.18
CA LEU A 153 3.14 16.37 -9.63
C LEU A 153 2.18 16.56 -8.45
N ARG A 154 1.18 17.42 -8.64
CA ARG A 154 0.15 17.64 -7.64
C ARG A 154 -0.85 16.49 -7.67
N LEU A 155 -1.17 15.96 -6.49
CA LEU A 155 -2.17 14.89 -6.35
C LEU A 155 -3.54 15.26 -6.93
N GLY A 156 -3.93 16.53 -6.84
CA GLY A 156 -5.20 17.01 -7.42
C GLY A 156 -5.23 16.94 -8.94
N ASP A 157 -4.10 17.19 -9.60
CA ASP A 157 -4.01 17.14 -11.06
C ASP A 157 -4.06 15.67 -11.54
N ILE A 158 -3.43 14.75 -10.80
CA ILE A 158 -3.48 13.31 -11.11
C ILE A 158 -4.88 12.75 -10.88
N ALA A 159 -5.51 13.12 -9.76
CA ALA A 159 -6.81 12.58 -9.36
C ALA A 159 -8.01 13.20 -10.08
N VAL A 160 -7.81 14.13 -11.01
CA VAL A 160 -8.89 14.95 -11.58
C VAL A 160 -10.01 14.11 -12.18
N ASN A 161 -9.66 13.02 -12.87
CA ASN A 161 -10.59 12.12 -13.56
C ASN A 161 -11.05 10.92 -12.71
N LEU A 162 -10.51 10.76 -11.50
CA LEU A 162 -10.93 9.69 -10.60
C LEU A 162 -12.33 9.95 -10.05
N LYS A 163 -13.17 8.92 -10.04
CA LYS A 163 -14.51 8.96 -9.42
C LYS A 163 -14.42 8.75 -7.91
N ARG A 164 -13.50 7.91 -7.44
CA ARG A 164 -13.32 7.45 -6.05
C ARG A 164 -12.13 8.13 -5.39
N LYS A 165 -12.15 9.45 -5.34
CA LYS A 165 -11.06 10.27 -4.76
C LYS A 165 -10.82 10.00 -3.26
N SER A 166 -11.80 9.44 -2.55
CA SER A 166 -11.68 9.02 -1.14
C SER A 166 -10.63 7.94 -0.90
N ASN A 167 -10.37 7.10 -1.90
CA ASN A 167 -9.43 5.98 -1.82
C ASN A 167 -8.07 6.32 -2.40
N PHE A 168 -7.87 7.57 -2.83
CA PHE A 168 -6.65 8.04 -3.46
C PHE A 168 -5.75 8.78 -2.48
N GLY A 169 -4.44 8.56 -2.57
CA GLY A 169 -3.43 9.28 -1.78
C GLY A 169 -2.05 9.27 -2.42
N GLY A 170 -1.10 9.93 -1.77
CA GLY A 170 0.32 9.87 -2.14
C GLY A 170 1.09 8.94 -1.21
N LEU A 171 1.98 8.14 -1.78
CA LEU A 171 2.85 7.22 -1.07
C LEU A 171 4.26 7.34 -1.66
N HIS A 172 5.00 8.32 -1.15
CA HIS A 172 6.28 8.74 -1.72
C HIS A 172 7.45 8.03 -1.02
N PHE A 173 8.03 7.07 -1.74
CA PHE A 173 9.23 6.34 -1.35
C PHE A 173 10.48 7.07 -1.78
N PHE A 174 11.57 6.85 -1.03
CA PHE A 174 12.88 7.44 -1.31
C PHE A 174 13.84 6.41 -1.90
N ASN A 175 14.60 6.82 -2.91
CA ASN A 175 15.61 5.98 -3.55
C ASN A 175 16.90 5.94 -2.71
N PRO A 176 17.54 4.77 -2.46
CA PRO A 176 17.09 3.40 -2.76
C PRO A 176 16.02 2.87 -1.81
N VAL A 177 14.89 2.42 -2.37
CA VAL A 177 13.70 2.02 -1.61
C VAL A 177 13.98 0.93 -0.56
N PRO A 178 14.76 -0.14 -0.83
CA PRO A 178 15.03 -1.16 0.20
C PRO A 178 15.88 -0.67 1.37
N VAL A 179 16.66 0.41 1.18
CA VAL A 179 17.61 0.92 2.17
C VAL A 179 17.01 2.07 2.97
N MET A 180 16.32 2.99 2.30
CA MET A 180 15.74 4.17 2.92
C MET A 180 14.59 3.78 3.85
N LYS A 181 14.59 4.33 5.07
CA LYS A 181 13.55 4.04 6.07
C LYS A 181 12.37 4.99 5.98
N LEU A 182 12.53 6.16 5.39
CA LEU A 182 11.46 7.17 5.33
C LEU A 182 10.42 6.82 4.25
N LEU A 183 9.15 7.06 4.57
CA LEU A 183 8.04 6.98 3.64
C LEU A 183 7.08 8.14 3.92
N GLU A 184 6.86 8.99 2.93
CA GLU A 184 5.93 10.11 3.02
C GLU A 184 4.53 9.66 2.60
N VAL A 185 3.58 9.76 3.53
CA VAL A 185 2.16 9.55 3.23
C VAL A 185 1.50 10.90 3.07
N VAL A 186 1.10 11.20 1.85
CA VAL A 186 0.55 12.51 1.46
C VAL A 186 -0.97 12.39 1.35
N ARG A 187 -1.67 13.16 2.18
CA ARG A 187 -3.14 13.15 2.19
C ARG A 187 -3.70 14.11 1.15
N TYR A 188 -4.43 13.61 0.16
CA TYR A 188 -5.18 14.45 -0.77
C TYR A 188 -6.45 15.00 -0.10
N ARG A 189 -7.01 16.11 -0.62
CA ARG A 189 -8.14 16.83 -0.02
C ARG A 189 -9.34 15.92 0.24
N ASP A 190 -9.63 15.04 -0.70
CA ASP A 190 -10.80 14.17 -0.64
C ASP A 190 -10.49 12.79 -0.01
N THR A 191 -9.23 12.52 0.34
CA THR A 191 -8.81 11.25 0.96
C THR A 191 -9.50 11.06 2.32
N SER A 192 -10.18 9.91 2.48
CA SER A 192 -10.83 9.55 3.75
C SER A 192 -9.80 9.28 4.84
N ASP A 193 -10.21 9.44 6.11
CA ASP A 193 -9.36 9.08 7.25
C ASP A 193 -8.99 7.59 7.22
N GLU A 194 -9.92 6.74 6.79
CA GLU A 194 -9.69 5.30 6.64
C GLU A 194 -8.55 5.02 5.65
N THR A 195 -8.64 5.55 4.43
CA THR A 195 -7.58 5.40 3.42
C THR A 195 -6.23 5.89 3.93
N PHE A 196 -6.21 7.06 4.56
CA PHE A 196 -4.98 7.64 5.08
C PHE A 196 -4.35 6.75 6.17
N ASN A 197 -5.16 6.25 7.09
CA ASN A 197 -4.70 5.35 8.16
C ASN A 197 -4.22 4.00 7.60
N SER A 198 -4.88 3.47 6.56
CA SER A 198 -4.45 2.23 5.89
C SER A 198 -3.12 2.40 5.16
N LEU A 199 -2.88 3.53 4.52
CA LEU A 199 -1.58 3.84 3.90
C LEU A 199 -0.47 4.00 4.95
N LEU A 200 -0.78 4.63 6.11
CA LEU A 200 0.15 4.70 7.23
C LEU A 200 0.47 3.31 7.80
N ALA A 201 -0.54 2.45 7.94
CA ALA A 201 -0.38 1.09 8.42
C ALA A 201 0.45 0.25 7.44
N PHE A 202 0.19 0.37 6.13
CA PHE A 202 0.99 -0.25 5.08
C PHE A 202 2.46 0.14 5.19
N GLY A 203 2.74 1.44 5.30
CA GLY A 203 4.11 1.94 5.44
C GLY A 203 4.84 1.36 6.64
N LYS A 204 4.15 1.22 7.78
CA LYS A 204 4.72 0.54 8.96
C LYS A 204 4.93 -0.96 8.71
N ALA A 205 4.00 -1.62 8.05
CA ALA A 205 4.10 -3.05 7.71
C ALA A 205 5.29 -3.35 6.79
N VAL A 206 5.60 -2.47 5.84
CA VAL A 206 6.82 -2.58 4.99
C VAL A 206 8.11 -2.17 5.69
N GLY A 207 8.07 -1.93 7.01
CA GLY A 207 9.24 -1.59 7.82
C GLY A 207 9.76 -0.16 7.58
N LYS A 208 8.91 0.75 7.12
CA LYS A 208 9.24 2.17 6.94
C LYS A 208 8.72 3.01 8.10
N VAL A 209 9.44 4.10 8.36
CA VAL A 209 9.03 5.20 9.23
C VAL A 209 8.14 6.11 8.40
N THR A 210 6.85 6.12 8.72
CA THR A 210 5.86 6.94 8.01
C THR A 210 5.80 8.34 8.57
N VAL A 211 5.83 9.33 7.69
CA VAL A 211 5.58 10.73 8.03
C VAL A 211 4.33 11.22 7.30
N SER A 212 3.48 11.94 8.04
CA SER A 212 2.25 12.53 7.48
C SER A 212 2.53 13.91 6.91
N CYS A 213 2.34 14.08 5.61
CA CYS A 213 2.46 15.38 4.95
C CYS A 213 1.08 15.92 4.59
N LYS A 214 0.78 17.15 5.02
CA LYS A 214 -0.36 17.91 4.48
C LYS A 214 0.04 18.48 3.12
N VAL A 215 -0.83 18.35 2.11
CA VAL A 215 -0.59 18.93 0.77
C VAL A 215 -0.44 20.45 0.89
N ARG A 216 0.78 20.96 0.72
CA ARG A 216 1.05 22.39 0.64
C ARG A 216 2.04 22.67 -0.49
N HIS A 217 1.50 23.06 -1.65
CA HIS A 217 2.14 23.68 -2.84
C HIS A 217 3.42 23.08 -3.48
N SER A 218 4.18 22.22 -2.81
CA SER A 218 5.30 21.43 -3.34
C SER A 218 5.56 20.26 -2.39
N ILE A 219 5.68 19.04 -2.91
CA ILE A 219 6.12 17.87 -2.14
C ILE A 219 7.63 18.01 -1.94
N PHE A 220 8.04 18.87 -1.02
CA PHE A 220 9.41 18.99 -0.54
C PHE A 220 9.31 19.69 0.80
N PHE A 221 9.68 19.03 1.90
CA PHE A 221 10.31 19.65 3.08
C PHE A 221 10.59 18.55 4.11
N PHE A 222 11.76 17.90 4.02
CA PHE A 222 12.44 17.38 5.22
C PHE A 222 13.98 17.31 5.11
N PHE A 223 14.60 17.80 4.03
CA PHE A 223 16.05 18.00 3.94
C PHE A 223 16.39 19.31 3.22
N SER A 224 16.32 20.43 3.95
CA SER A 224 17.16 21.62 3.77
C SER A 224 17.31 22.30 5.12
#